data_AF-A0A3D3BTN1-F1
#
_entry.id   AF-A0A3D3BTN1-F1
#
_cell.length_a   1.000
_cell.length_b   1.000
_cell.length_c   1.000
_cell.angle_alpha   90.00
_cell.angle_beta   90.00
_cell.angle_gamma   90.00
#
_symmetry.space_group_name_H-M   'P 1'
#
loop_
_entity.id
_entity.type
_entity.pdbx_description
1 polymer ?
#
loop_
_entity_poly.entity_id
_entity_poly.type
_entity_poly.pdbx_seq_one_letter_code
_entity_poly.pdbx_strand_id
1 'polypeptide(L)'
;RAMRMATSGLEGKVDYINTHGTSTPAGDVSELNAIREVFPDEVPIINSTKSLSGHSLGAAGSQEAIYSLLMMQNNFIAASANI
;
A
#
# COMPACT_ATOMS: atom_id res chain seq x y z
N ARG A 1 -10.08 7.35 7.82
CA ARG A 1 -10.74 8.44 7.05
C ARG A 1 -10.30 8.50 5.58
N ALA A 2 -9.02 8.75 5.27
CA ALA A 2 -8.54 8.94 3.88
C ALA A 2 -8.83 7.72 2.98
N MET A 3 -8.52 6.50 3.44
CA MET A 3 -8.82 5.27 2.68
C MET A 3 -10.32 5.13 2.38
N ARG A 4 -11.21 5.33 3.37
CA ARG A 4 -12.68 5.31 3.15
C ARG A 4 -13.14 6.33 2.10
N MET A 5 -12.50 7.51 2.04
CA MET A 5 -12.80 8.51 1.00
C MET A 5 -12.29 8.05 -0.37
N ALA A 6 -11.09 7.47 -0.43
CA ALA A 6 -10.49 6.98 -1.68
C ALA A 6 -11.24 5.77 -2.27
N THR A 7 -11.83 4.93 -1.43
CA THR A 7 -12.62 3.76 -1.86
C THR A 7 -14.11 4.07 -2.04
N SER A 8 -14.56 5.29 -1.71
CA SER A 8 -15.97 5.67 -1.83
C SER A 8 -16.39 5.68 -3.29
N GLY A 9 -17.41 4.89 -3.64
CA GLY A 9 -17.93 4.80 -5.01
C GLY A 9 -17.14 3.90 -5.95
N LEU A 10 -16.15 3.15 -5.44
CA LEU A 10 -15.48 2.10 -6.21
C LEU A 10 -16.47 0.96 -6.50
N GLU A 11 -16.63 0.59 -7.77
CA GLU A 11 -17.31 -0.63 -8.17
C GLU A 11 -16.30 -1.77 -8.24
N GLY A 12 -16.44 -2.77 -7.36
CA GLY A 12 -15.52 -3.91 -7.28
C GLY A 12 -14.61 -3.89 -6.07
N LYS A 13 -13.61 -4.77 -6.08
CA LYS A 13 -12.67 -4.97 -4.97
C LYS A 13 -11.33 -4.26 -5.22
N VAL A 14 -10.65 -3.91 -4.13
CA VAL A 14 -9.25 -3.49 -4.18
C VAL A 14 -8.39 -4.75 -4.09
N ASP A 15 -7.57 -5.02 -5.09
CA ASP A 15 -6.73 -6.22 -5.11
C ASP A 15 -5.37 -6.02 -4.40
N TYR A 16 -4.88 -4.78 -4.34
CA TYR A 16 -3.53 -4.47 -3.87
C TYR A 16 -3.46 -3.10 -3.15
N ILE A 17 -2.67 -3.04 -2.08
CA ILE A 17 -2.31 -1.82 -1.35
C ILE A 17 -0.78 -1.73 -1.24
N ASN A 18 -0.21 -0.66 -1.82
CA ASN A 18 1.17 -0.26 -1.52
C ASN A 18 1.17 0.62 -0.26
N THR A 19 1.65 0.06 0.84
CA THR A 19 1.66 0.71 2.15
C THR A 19 2.74 1.75 2.29
N HIS A 20 2.56 2.67 3.25
CA HIS A 20 3.63 3.54 3.66
C HIS A 20 4.79 2.75 4.28
N GLY A 21 4.52 1.72 5.10
CA GLY A 21 5.50 0.69 5.49
C GLY A 21 6.91 1.22 5.76
N THR A 22 7.05 2.01 6.82
CA THR A 22 8.32 2.71 7.17
C THR A 22 9.25 1.87 8.04
N SER A 23 8.85 0.64 8.37
CA SER A 23 9.56 -0.23 9.32
C SER A 23 9.60 0.36 10.73
N THR A 24 8.58 1.15 11.08
CA THR A 24 8.41 1.66 12.44
C THR A 24 7.29 0.87 13.11
N PRO A 25 7.53 0.18 14.24
CA PRO A 25 6.51 -0.68 14.85
C PRO A 25 5.20 0.05 15.14
N ALA A 26 5.27 1.29 15.62
CA ALA A 26 4.07 2.09 15.89
C ALA A 26 3.32 2.49 14.61
N GLY A 27 4.04 2.91 13.57
CA GLY A 27 3.46 3.36 12.31
C GLY A 27 2.82 2.20 11.54
N ASP A 28 3.55 1.10 11.39
CA ASP A 28 3.11 -0.05 10.60
C ASP A 28 1.92 -0.77 11.28
N VAL A 29 1.90 -0.90 12.61
CA VAL A 29 0.75 -1.45 13.33
C VAL A 29 -0.48 -0.55 13.16
N SER A 30 -0.31 0.77 13.25
CA SER A 30 -1.40 1.72 13.04
C SER A 30 -1.94 1.65 11.61
N GLU A 31 -1.07 1.51 10.62
CA GLU A 31 -1.45 1.38 9.21
C GLU A 31 -2.24 0.09 8.95
N LEU A 32 -1.75 -1.04 9.46
CA LEU A 32 -2.45 -2.33 9.32
C LEU A 32 -3.82 -2.34 10.01
N ASN A 33 -3.95 -1.71 11.18
CA ASN A 33 -5.23 -1.59 11.86
C ASN A 33 -6.22 -0.74 11.05
N ALA A 34 -5.75 0.37 10.46
CA ALA A 34 -6.58 1.21 9.61
C ALA A 34 -7.02 0.48 8.33
N ILE A 35 -6.16 -0.36 7.73
CA ILE A 35 -6.52 -1.19 6.58
C ILE A 35 -7.61 -2.20 6.98
N ARG A 36 -7.44 -2.92 8.10
CA ARG A 36 -8.45 -3.86 8.62
C ARG A 36 -9.80 -3.22 8.91
N GLU A 37 -9.83 -1.97 9.35
CA GLU A 37 -11.06 -1.23 9.61
C GLU A 37 -11.83 -0.86 8.33
N VAL A 38 -11.11 -0.67 7.22
CA VAL A 38 -11.69 -0.33 5.90
C VAL A 38 -12.08 -1.57 5.12
N PHE A 39 -11.32 -2.66 5.28
CA PHE A 39 -11.51 -3.93 4.58
C PHE A 39 -11.78 -5.07 5.58
N PRO A 40 -12.93 -5.06 6.28
CA PRO A 40 -13.20 -6.01 7.37
C PRO A 40 -13.41 -7.45 6.88
N ASP A 41 -13.91 -7.63 5.66
CA ASP A 41 -14.28 -8.95 5.11
C ASP A 41 -13.11 -9.61 4.37
N GLU A 42 -12.40 -8.85 3.53
CA GLU A 42 -11.29 -9.34 2.72
C GLU A 42 -10.21 -8.27 2.63
N VAL A 43 -9.07 -8.53 3.25
CA VAL A 43 -7.91 -7.62 3.22
C VAL A 43 -7.17 -7.82 1.88
N PRO A 44 -6.96 -6.74 1.09
CA PRO A 44 -6.19 -6.82 -0.16
C PRO A 44 -4.76 -7.31 0.06
N ILE A 45 -4.05 -7.67 -1.01
CA ILE A 45 -2.61 -7.94 -0.90
C ILE A 45 -1.90 -6.67 -0.43
N ILE A 46 -1.15 -6.78 0.67
CA ILE A 46 -0.41 -5.66 1.29
C ILE A 46 1.08 -5.83 1.00
N ASN A 47 1.73 -4.77 0.53
CA ASN A 47 3.17 -4.74 0.32
C ASN A 47 3.75 -3.34 0.54
N SER A 48 5.07 -3.20 0.61
CA SER A 48 5.78 -1.90 0.59
C SER A 48 6.95 -1.96 -0.38
N THR A 49 6.98 -1.02 -1.32
CA THR A 49 8.12 -0.88 -2.23
C THR A 49 9.37 -0.29 -1.56
N LYS A 50 9.23 0.30 -0.35
CA LYS A 50 10.34 0.99 0.35
C LYS A 50 11.50 0.08 0.72
N SER A 51 11.25 -1.22 0.91
CA SER A 51 12.33 -2.18 1.12
C SER A 51 13.30 -2.27 -0.07
N LEU A 52 12.83 -1.92 -1.28
CA LEU A 52 13.63 -1.91 -2.51
C LEU A 52 14.08 -0.50 -2.91
N SER A 53 13.24 0.51 -2.70
CA SER A 53 13.50 1.88 -3.16
C SER A 53 14.09 2.81 -2.10
N GLY A 54 14.08 2.41 -0.83
CA GLY A 54 14.32 3.31 0.31
C GLY A 54 13.16 4.31 0.53
N HIS A 55 13.34 5.22 1.49
CA HIS A 55 12.35 6.24 1.83
C HIS A 55 12.76 7.63 1.34
N SER A 56 12.34 7.98 0.12
CA SER A 56 12.65 9.27 -0.55
C SER A 56 11.90 10.50 0.02
N LEU A 57 11.48 10.44 1.29
CA LEU A 57 10.76 11.52 1.99
C LEU A 57 9.58 12.06 1.17
N GLY A 58 9.58 13.35 0.82
CA GLY A 58 8.50 14.00 0.07
C GLY A 58 8.26 13.42 -1.33
N ALA A 59 9.22 12.73 -1.93
CA ALA A 59 9.06 12.08 -3.22
C ALA A 59 8.44 10.67 -3.13
N ALA A 60 8.31 10.10 -1.93
CA ALA A 60 7.88 8.72 -1.74
C ALA A 60 6.49 8.47 -2.35
N GLY A 61 5.50 9.33 -2.08
CA GLY A 61 4.15 9.14 -2.61
C GLY A 61 4.10 9.06 -4.14
N SER A 62 4.83 9.94 -4.83
CA SER A 62 4.90 9.93 -6.30
C SER A 62 5.58 8.68 -6.84
N GLN A 63 6.70 8.26 -6.24
CA GLN A 63 7.41 7.04 -6.62
C GLN A 63 6.52 5.80 -6.44
N GLU A 64 5.86 5.69 -5.29
CA GLU A 64 5.00 4.57 -4.95
C GLU A 64 3.77 4.45 -5.86
N ALA A 65 3.20 5.58 -6.27
CA ALA A 65 2.13 5.62 -7.27
C ALA A 65 2.64 5.13 -8.65
N ILE A 66 3.81 5.61 -9.10
CA ILE A 66 4.43 5.17 -10.35
C ILE A 66 4.70 3.66 -10.32
N TYR A 67 5.27 3.14 -9.24
CA TYR A 67 5.55 1.71 -9.11
C TYR A 67 4.26 0.88 -9.13
N SER A 68 3.21 1.35 -8.45
CA SER A 68 1.90 0.67 -8.44
C SER A 68 1.28 0.61 -9.83
N LEU A 69 1.38 1.69 -10.61
CA LEU A 69 0.92 1.71 -12.00
C LEU A 69 1.74 0.79 -12.90
N LEU A 70 3.07 0.75 -12.75
CA LEU A 70 3.92 -0.16 -13.51
C LEU A 70 3.63 -1.63 -13.17
N MET A 71 3.45 -1.95 -11.89
CA MET A 71 3.03 -3.28 -11.43
C MET A 71 1.68 -3.69 -12.02
N MET A 72 0.70 -2.78 -12.00
CA MET A 72 -0.62 -3.00 -12.59
C MET A 72 -0.55 -3.20 -14.10
N GLN A 73 0.17 -2.33 -14.82
CA GLN A 73 0.30 -2.38 -16.27
C GLN A 73 1.00 -3.65 -16.76
N ASN A 74 1.94 -4.18 -15.98
CA ASN A 74 2.75 -5.35 -16.34
C ASN A 74 2.34 -6.63 -15.58
N ASN A 75 1.20 -6.61 -14.89
CA ASN A 75 0.61 -7.76 -14.19
C ASN A 75 1.59 -8.49 -13.25
N PHE A 76 2.30 -7.75 -12.40
CA PHE A 76 3.17 -8.32 -11.36
C PHE A 76 3.10 -7.52 -10.07
N ILE A 77 3.48 -8.14 -8.95
CA ILE A 77 3.71 -7.45 -7.68
C ILE A 77 5.20 -7.61 -7.35
N ALA A 78 5.87 -6.50 -7.04
CA ALA A 78 7.28 -6.53 -6.66
C ALA A 78 7.47 -7.30 -5.35
N ALA A 79 8.60 -8.00 -5.19
CA ALA A 79 8.95 -8.58 -3.91
C ALA A 79 9.19 -7.48 -2.86
N SER A 80 9.09 -7.81 -1.58
CA SER A 80 9.63 -6.99 -0.51
C SER A 80 10.87 -7.65 0.06
N ALA A 81 11.93 -6.85 0.18
CA ALA A 81 13.20 -7.32 0.71
C ALA A 81 13.17 -7.32 2.23
N ASN A 82 13.88 -8.27 2.84
CA ASN A 82 14.03 -8.41 4.30
C ASN A 82 12.74 -8.78 5.05
N ILE A 83 11.84 -9.52 4.39
CA ILE A 83 10.73 -10.25 5.02
C ILE A 83 11.21 -11.64 5.42
#